data_AF-A0A7C1IEN9-F1
#
_entry.id   AF-A0A7C1IEN9-F1
#
_cell.length_a   1.000
_cell.length_b   1.000
_cell.length_c   1.000
_cell.angle_alpha   90.00
_cell.angle_beta   90.00
_cell.angle_gamma   90.00
#
_symmetry.space_group_name_H-M   'P 1'
#
loop_
_entity.id
_entity.type
_entity.pdbx_description
1 polymer ?
#
loop_
_entity_poly.entity_id
_entity_poly.type
_entity_poly.pdbx_seq_one_letter_code
_entity_poly.pdbx_strand_id
1 'polypeptide(L)'
;MLRSVFLYLSQAAWAKKFIMRIGLARRTAHRFVAGDTLDEALNVSRRLNEKGMEVTLDHLGESVTDEAGALQATEEYLHLLDTLANSSVRATVSLKLTQLGLDIREDLCVNNMRRILERARDVGNHVTIDMESTDYTEATLRVYRTLHQDYGFDNVGIVIQAYLYRSEADMQALAQEGSFVRLCKGAYK
;
A
#
# COMPACT_ATOMS: atom_id res chain seq x y z
N MET A 1 20.05 -19.05 7.74
CA MET A 1 19.57 -19.23 9.12
C MET A 1 19.23 -17.92 9.81
N LEU A 2 20.09 -16.88 9.80
CA LEU A 2 19.75 -15.57 10.38
C LEU A 2 18.48 -14.94 9.78
N ARG A 3 18.28 -15.01 8.45
CA ARG A 3 17.09 -14.44 7.79
C ARG A 3 15.78 -15.01 8.34
N SER A 4 15.70 -16.32 8.58
CA SER A 4 14.49 -16.95 9.11
C SER A 4 14.22 -16.55 10.57
N VAL A 5 15.29 -16.38 11.37
CA VAL A 5 15.19 -15.88 12.74
C VAL A 5 14.70 -14.44 12.77
N PHE A 6 15.23 -13.56 11.90
CA PHE A 6 14.75 -12.18 11.79
C PHE A 6 13.31 -12.09 11.29
N LEU A 7 12.92 -12.92 10.32
CA LEU A 7 11.53 -13.00 9.86
C LEU A 7 10.59 -13.43 10.99
N TYR A 8 10.95 -14.48 11.72
CA TYR A 8 10.20 -14.94 12.89
C TYR A 8 10.07 -13.84 13.95
N LEU A 9 11.17 -13.17 14.29
CA LEU A 9 11.16 -12.08 15.27
C LEU A 9 10.35 -10.85 14.78
N SER A 10 10.31 -10.59 13.47
CA SER A 10 9.50 -9.49 12.91
C SER A 10 7.99 -9.74 13.02
N GLN A 11 7.57 -11.01 13.05
CA GLN A 11 6.17 -11.41 13.25
C GLN A 11 5.79 -11.54 14.74
N ALA A 12 6.77 -11.50 15.65
CA ALA A 12 6.54 -11.64 17.08
C ALA A 12 6.20 -10.29 17.74
N ALA A 13 4.95 -10.11 18.16
CA ALA A 13 4.46 -8.86 18.77
C ALA A 13 5.27 -8.39 19.99
N TRP A 14 5.81 -9.32 20.79
CA TRP A 14 6.66 -9.01 21.95
C TRP A 14 8.02 -8.43 21.53
N ALA A 15 8.61 -8.94 20.44
CA ALA A 15 9.88 -8.47 19.91
C ALA A 15 9.73 -7.08 19.28
N LYS A 16 8.62 -6.83 18.55
CA LYS A 16 8.24 -5.50 18.04
C LYS A 16 8.19 -4.45 19.17
N LYS A 17 7.48 -4.74 20.26
CA LYS A 17 7.37 -3.83 21.43
C LYS A 17 8.72 -3.56 22.12
N PHE A 18 9.60 -4.56 22.18
CA PHE A 18 10.92 -4.41 22.80
C PHE A 18 11.88 -3.60 21.92
N ILE A 19 11.91 -3.87 20.60
CA ILE A 19 12.79 -3.19 19.64
C ILE A 19 12.44 -1.70 19.51
N MET A 20 11.14 -1.35 19.50
CA MET A 20 10.70 0.05 19.43
C MET A 20 11.09 0.89 20.65
N ARG A 21 11.42 0.27 21.79
CA ARG A 21 11.90 0.97 23.01
C ARG A 21 13.40 1.28 22.98
N ILE A 22 14.16 0.67 22.06
CA ILE A 22 15.61 0.88 21.96
C ILE A 22 15.86 2.04 20.99
N GLY A 23 16.29 3.19 21.51
CA GLY A 23 16.50 4.41 20.70
C GLY A 23 17.47 4.25 19.52
N LEU A 24 18.45 3.33 19.62
CA LEU A 24 19.34 2.99 18.51
C LEU A 24 18.61 2.22 17.39
N ALA A 25 17.77 1.25 17.74
CA ALA A 25 16.98 0.49 16.77
C ALA A 25 15.94 1.38 16.08
N ARG A 26 15.32 2.29 16.83
CA ARG A 26 14.43 3.32 16.28
C ARG A 26 15.15 4.22 15.26
N ARG A 27 16.38 4.67 15.56
CA ARG A 27 17.22 5.43 14.60
C ARG A 27 17.50 4.65 13.32
N THR A 28 17.78 3.35 13.42
CA THR A 28 18.02 2.51 12.24
C THR A 28 16.74 2.33 11.42
N ALA A 29 15.58 2.18 12.07
CA ALA A 29 14.28 2.09 11.41
C ALA A 29 13.92 3.39 10.66
N HIS A 30 14.19 4.56 11.24
CA HIS A 30 13.95 5.86 10.59
C HIS A 30 14.76 6.11 9.30
N ARG A 31 15.75 5.27 8.99
CA ARG A 31 16.39 5.29 7.66
C ARG A 31 15.45 4.75 6.57
N PHE A 32 14.50 3.90 6.93
CA PHE A 32 13.59 3.20 6.01
C PHE A 32 12.11 3.58 6.22
N VAL A 33 11.77 4.14 7.38
CA VAL A 33 10.42 4.60 7.73
C VAL A 33 10.46 6.11 7.95
N ALA A 34 9.59 6.83 7.25
CA ALA A 34 9.60 8.30 7.26
C ALA A 34 9.24 8.91 8.63
N GLY A 35 8.44 8.20 9.43
CA GLY A 35 8.03 8.62 10.75
C GLY A 35 6.91 7.75 11.31
N ASP A 36 6.50 8.03 12.54
CA ASP A 36 5.36 7.40 13.20
C ASP A 36 4.06 8.21 13.03
N THR A 37 4.16 9.43 12.48
CA THR A 37 3.03 10.32 12.23
C THR A 37 2.98 10.78 10.78
N LEU A 38 1.79 11.19 10.33
CA LEU A 38 1.61 11.75 9.00
C LEU A 38 2.46 13.01 8.79
N ASP A 39 2.56 13.89 9.79
CA ASP A 39 3.38 15.10 9.70
C ASP A 39 4.87 14.81 9.48
N GLU A 40 5.41 13.80 10.17
CA GLU A 40 6.78 13.34 9.96
C GLU A 40 6.98 12.81 8.54
N ALA A 41 6.03 12.00 8.05
CA ALA A 41 6.06 11.47 6.69
C ALA A 41 6.02 12.59 5.63
N LEU A 42 5.19 13.62 5.83
CA LEU A 42 5.10 14.78 4.94
C LEU A 42 6.37 15.63 4.96
N ASN A 43 7.00 15.80 6.12
CA ASN A 43 8.27 16.52 6.23
C ASN A 43 9.41 15.82 5.49
N VAL A 44 9.48 14.48 5.58
CA VAL A 44 10.43 13.69 4.79
C VAL A 44 10.11 13.80 3.30
N SER A 45 8.84 13.70 2.93
CA SER A 45 8.39 13.78 1.53
C SER A 45 8.72 15.12 0.91
N ARG A 46 8.50 16.23 1.62
CA ARG A 46 8.87 17.58 1.16
C ARG A 46 10.36 17.68 0.86
N ARG A 47 11.22 17.17 1.75
CA ARG A 47 12.68 17.15 1.55
C ARG A 47 13.12 16.29 0.37
N LEU A 48 12.37 15.24 0.03
CA LEU A 48 12.61 14.43 -1.17
C LEU A 48 12.14 15.16 -2.44
N ASN A 49 10.97 15.81 -2.39
CA ASN A 49 10.46 16.63 -3.49
C ASN A 49 11.38 17.82 -3.81
N GLU A 50 11.97 18.47 -2.80
CA GLU A 50 12.98 19.54 -2.96
C GLU A 50 14.23 19.06 -3.69
N LYS A 51 14.52 17.75 -3.63
CA LYS A 51 15.60 17.11 -4.38
C LYS A 51 15.17 16.60 -5.76
N GLY A 52 13.95 16.92 -6.19
CA GLY A 52 13.39 16.48 -7.46
C GLY A 52 12.88 15.04 -7.50
N MET A 53 12.70 14.39 -6.34
CA MET A 53 12.16 13.01 -6.28
C MET A 53 10.65 13.03 -6.09
N GLU A 54 9.95 12.18 -6.85
CA GLU A 54 8.55 11.84 -6.56
C GLU A 54 8.47 10.83 -5.40
N VAL A 55 7.36 10.86 -4.68
CA VAL A 55 7.16 10.02 -3.48
C VAL A 55 5.90 9.18 -3.63
N THR A 56 5.91 7.98 -3.07
CA THR A 56 4.69 7.26 -2.73
C THR A 56 4.67 7.00 -1.23
N LEU A 57 3.55 7.31 -0.60
CA LEU A 57 3.31 7.05 0.82
C LEU A 57 2.57 5.72 0.97
N ASP A 58 3.04 4.89 1.89
CA ASP A 58 2.45 3.62 2.28
C ASP A 58 2.15 3.68 3.78
N HIS A 59 0.88 3.47 4.15
CA HIS A 59 0.50 3.46 5.55
C HIS A 59 0.76 2.07 6.15
N LEU A 60 1.72 2.00 7.08
CA LEU A 60 2.11 0.75 7.74
C LEU A 60 1.10 0.36 8.83
N GLY A 61 -0.07 -0.11 8.43
CA GLY A 61 -1.07 -0.71 9.31
C GLY A 61 -0.77 -2.17 9.69
N GLU A 62 -1.26 -2.60 10.86
CA GLU A 62 -1.30 -4.01 11.25
C GLU A 62 -2.37 -4.77 10.45
N SER A 63 -2.26 -6.10 10.35
CA SER A 63 -3.27 -6.93 9.66
C SER A 63 -4.64 -6.70 10.27
N VAL A 64 -5.59 -6.26 9.44
CA VAL A 64 -6.98 -6.05 9.82
C VAL A 64 -7.68 -7.40 9.90
N THR A 65 -8.36 -7.66 11.02
CA THR A 65 -9.05 -8.94 11.28
C THR A 65 -10.57 -8.83 11.33
N ASP A 66 -11.11 -7.61 11.32
CA ASP A 66 -12.55 -7.35 11.36
C ASP A 66 -12.95 -6.13 10.52
N GLU A 67 -14.26 -6.01 10.26
CA GLU A 67 -14.81 -4.95 9.41
C GLU A 67 -14.54 -3.55 9.97
N ALA A 68 -14.53 -3.41 11.30
CA ALA A 68 -14.24 -2.13 11.95
C ALA A 68 -12.80 -1.66 11.68
N GLY A 69 -11.83 -2.57 11.75
CA GLY A 69 -10.44 -2.27 11.40
C GLY A 69 -10.26 -1.90 9.93
N ALA A 70 -11.02 -2.54 9.02
CA ALA A 70 -10.96 -2.23 7.59
C ALA A 70 -11.50 -0.82 7.30
N LEU A 71 -12.61 -0.47 7.97
CA LEU A 71 -13.18 0.87 7.90
C LEU A 71 -12.22 1.91 8.49
N GLN A 72 -11.60 1.62 9.63
CA GLN A 72 -10.61 2.52 10.23
C GLN A 72 -9.42 2.76 9.30
N ALA A 73 -8.84 1.69 8.72
CA ALA A 73 -7.76 1.83 7.75
C ALA A 73 -8.19 2.66 6.53
N THR A 74 -9.43 2.49 6.08
CA THR A 74 -10.02 3.30 5.01
C THR A 74 -10.07 4.79 5.39
N GLU A 75 -10.54 5.13 6.59
CA GLU A 75 -10.54 6.52 7.08
C GLU A 75 -9.13 7.12 7.17
N GLU A 76 -8.13 6.32 7.55
CA GLU A 76 -6.73 6.76 7.60
C GLU A 76 -6.19 7.12 6.20
N TYR A 77 -6.55 6.35 5.17
CA TYR A 77 -6.23 6.68 3.78
C TYR A 77 -6.98 7.92 3.27
N LEU A 78 -8.24 8.10 3.65
CA LEU A 78 -9.01 9.31 3.30
C LEU A 78 -8.38 10.56 3.95
N HIS A 79 -8.03 10.48 5.23
CA HIS A 79 -7.34 11.55 5.95
C HIS A 79 -5.95 11.85 5.35
N LEU A 80 -5.20 10.82 4.92
CA LEU A 80 -3.94 10.98 4.20
C LEU A 80 -4.15 11.77 2.89
N LEU A 81 -5.15 11.41 2.08
CA LEU A 81 -5.46 12.10 0.82
C LEU A 81 -5.87 13.56 1.07
N ASP A 82 -6.69 13.82 2.08
CA ASP A 82 -7.08 15.17 2.49
C ASP A 82 -5.87 16.02 2.90
N THR A 83 -4.96 15.43 3.67
CA THR A 83 -3.77 16.13 4.13
C THR A 83 -2.83 16.41 2.98
N LEU A 84 -2.66 15.46 2.05
CA LEU A 84 -1.86 15.66 0.84
C LEU A 84 -2.41 16.80 -0.02
N ALA A 85 -3.72 16.84 -0.24
CA ALA A 85 -4.39 17.87 -1.02
C ALA A 85 -4.18 19.29 -0.45
N ASN A 86 -4.08 19.40 0.88
CA ASN A 86 -3.84 20.67 1.59
C ASN A 86 -2.35 20.96 1.82
N SER A 87 -1.45 20.12 1.31
CA SER A 87 -0.01 20.27 1.46
C SER A 87 0.66 20.68 0.14
N SER A 88 1.91 21.13 0.21
CA SER A 88 2.77 21.33 -0.96
C SER A 88 3.54 20.08 -1.38
N VAL A 89 3.21 18.91 -0.80
CA VAL A 89 3.92 17.65 -1.03
C VAL A 89 3.41 16.97 -2.30
N ARG A 90 4.32 16.55 -3.16
CA ARG A 90 4.05 15.73 -4.34
C ARG A 90 4.25 14.27 -3.96
N ALA A 91 3.14 13.58 -3.68
CA ALA A 91 3.16 12.17 -3.35
C ALA A 91 1.91 11.45 -3.88
N THR A 92 2.07 10.17 -4.21
CA THR A 92 0.99 9.22 -4.50
C THR A 92 0.78 8.26 -3.34
N VAL A 93 -0.28 7.46 -3.34
CA VAL A 93 -0.56 6.48 -2.27
C VAL A 93 -0.38 5.05 -2.76
N SER A 94 0.29 4.21 -1.97
CA SER A 94 0.28 2.75 -2.13
C SER A 94 -0.47 2.13 -0.95
N LEU A 95 -1.18 1.02 -1.18
CA LEU A 95 -1.95 0.33 -0.15
C LEU A 95 -2.03 -1.17 -0.40
N LYS A 96 -2.46 -1.92 0.62
CA LYS A 96 -2.64 -3.38 0.57
C LYS A 96 -4.10 -3.73 0.79
N LEU A 97 -4.64 -4.65 0.01
CA LEU A 97 -6.07 -4.97 0.03
C LEU A 97 -6.47 -5.71 1.31
N THR A 98 -5.55 -6.47 1.92
CA THR A 98 -5.79 -7.12 3.21
C THR A 98 -6.09 -6.11 4.32
N GLN A 99 -5.47 -4.93 4.31
CA GLN A 99 -5.80 -3.84 5.24
C GLN A 99 -7.22 -3.28 5.02
N LEU A 100 -7.77 -3.45 3.82
CA LEU A 100 -9.09 -2.95 3.45
C LEU A 100 -10.18 -4.02 3.55
N GLY A 101 -9.84 -5.19 4.09
CA GLY A 101 -10.78 -6.26 4.39
C GLY A 101 -10.89 -7.36 3.35
N LEU A 102 -9.88 -7.53 2.48
CA LEU A 102 -9.86 -8.63 1.50
C LEU A 102 -10.00 -10.02 2.15
N ASP A 103 -9.36 -10.25 3.30
CA ASP A 103 -9.47 -11.49 4.08
C ASP A 103 -10.83 -11.66 4.79
N ILE A 104 -11.64 -10.60 4.86
CA ILE A 104 -12.93 -10.60 5.54
C ILE A 104 -14.03 -10.85 4.51
N ARG A 105 -14.20 -9.92 3.56
CA ARG A 105 -15.12 -10.02 2.44
C ARG A 105 -14.65 -9.15 1.27
N GLU A 106 -14.64 -9.72 0.06
CA GLU A 106 -14.19 -9.02 -1.16
C GLU A 106 -15.07 -7.79 -1.48
N ASP A 107 -16.38 -7.85 -1.21
CA ASP A 107 -17.30 -6.71 -1.44
C ASP A 107 -17.03 -5.52 -0.50
N LEU A 108 -16.68 -5.81 0.77
CA LEU A 108 -16.22 -4.80 1.72
C LEU A 108 -14.93 -4.12 1.21
N CYS A 109 -13.96 -4.91 0.76
CA CYS A 109 -12.70 -4.42 0.22
C CYS A 109 -12.93 -3.51 -1.01
N VAL A 110 -13.77 -3.94 -1.95
CA VAL A 110 -14.14 -3.14 -3.13
C VAL A 110 -14.81 -1.83 -2.71
N ASN A 111 -15.77 -1.86 -1.77
CA ASN A 111 -16.44 -0.65 -1.31
C ASN A 111 -15.48 0.33 -0.63
N ASN A 112 -14.56 -0.17 0.21
CA ASN A 112 -13.53 0.65 0.84
C ASN A 112 -12.59 1.28 -0.20
N MET A 113 -12.14 0.50 -1.17
CA MET A 113 -11.31 0.99 -2.27
C MET A 113 -12.01 2.06 -3.10
N ARG A 114 -13.31 1.90 -3.39
CA ARG A 114 -14.08 2.91 -4.12
C ARG A 114 -14.08 4.25 -3.41
N ARG A 115 -14.32 4.27 -2.09
CA ARG A 115 -14.28 5.50 -1.28
C ARG A 115 -12.92 6.20 -1.39
N ILE A 116 -11.82 5.42 -1.29
CA ILE A 116 -10.45 5.94 -1.42
C ILE A 116 -10.20 6.48 -2.82
N LEU A 117 -10.60 5.76 -3.87
CA LEU A 117 -10.37 6.15 -5.27
C LEU A 117 -11.21 7.35 -5.70
N GLU A 118 -12.45 7.45 -5.23
CA GLU A 118 -13.30 8.64 -5.39
C GLU A 118 -12.60 9.85 -4.79
N ARG A 119 -12.16 9.75 -3.54
CA ARG A 119 -11.47 10.86 -2.89
C ARG A 119 -10.15 11.19 -3.58
N ALA A 120 -9.36 10.19 -3.96
CA ALA A 120 -8.11 10.37 -4.67
C ALA A 120 -8.33 11.10 -6.01
N ARG A 121 -9.41 10.77 -6.74
CA ARG A 121 -9.79 11.47 -7.97
C ARG A 121 -10.10 12.93 -7.70
N ASP A 122 -10.88 13.23 -6.67
CA ASP A 122 -11.26 14.60 -6.30
C ASP A 122 -10.06 15.49 -6.00
N VAL A 123 -8.99 14.91 -5.43
CA VAL A 123 -7.76 15.63 -5.08
C VAL A 123 -6.64 15.47 -6.12
N GLY A 124 -6.93 14.85 -7.27
CA GLY A 124 -5.96 14.64 -8.35
C GLY A 124 -4.79 13.69 -8.00
N ASN A 125 -5.02 12.75 -7.09
CA ASN A 125 -4.02 11.75 -6.66
C ASN A 125 -4.22 10.39 -7.34
N HIS A 126 -3.17 9.57 -7.35
CA HIS A 126 -3.17 8.22 -7.86
C HIS A 126 -2.88 7.21 -6.75
N VAL A 127 -3.59 6.09 -6.80
CA VAL A 127 -3.46 5.00 -5.84
C VAL A 127 -2.88 3.76 -6.54
N THR A 128 -1.90 3.10 -5.93
CA THR A 128 -1.37 1.83 -6.41
C THR A 128 -1.72 0.70 -5.44
N ILE A 129 -2.35 -0.35 -5.95
CA ILE A 129 -2.61 -1.58 -5.20
C ILE A 129 -1.32 -2.41 -5.18
N ASP A 130 -0.73 -2.55 -4.00
CA ASP A 130 0.43 -3.40 -3.80
C ASP A 130 0.05 -4.88 -3.92
N MET A 131 0.92 -5.65 -4.56
CA MET A 131 0.75 -7.10 -4.70
C MET A 131 1.34 -7.81 -3.48
N GLU A 132 0.46 -8.53 -2.77
CA GLU A 132 0.81 -9.27 -1.56
C GLU A 132 1.36 -10.67 -1.88
N SER A 133 1.24 -11.65 -0.99
CA SER A 133 1.70 -13.03 -1.27
C SER A 133 0.92 -13.65 -2.44
N THR A 134 1.42 -14.78 -2.94
CA THR A 134 0.80 -15.51 -4.07
C THR A 134 -0.65 -15.91 -3.82
N ASP A 135 -1.02 -16.12 -2.55
CA ASP A 135 -2.38 -16.47 -2.14
C ASP A 135 -3.39 -15.36 -2.48
N TYR A 136 -2.92 -14.11 -2.57
CA TYR A 136 -3.74 -12.95 -2.88
C TYR A 136 -3.74 -12.55 -4.35
N THR A 137 -2.79 -13.04 -5.16
CA THR A 137 -2.57 -12.51 -6.52
C THR A 137 -3.83 -12.50 -7.38
N GLU A 138 -4.59 -13.60 -7.36
CA GLU A 138 -5.82 -13.71 -8.16
C GLU A 138 -6.92 -12.77 -7.65
N ALA A 139 -7.09 -12.68 -6.33
CA ALA A 139 -8.09 -11.80 -5.71
C ALA A 139 -7.74 -10.33 -5.95
N THR A 140 -6.46 -9.95 -5.86
CA THR A 140 -5.98 -8.60 -6.17
C THR A 140 -6.24 -8.22 -7.62
N LEU A 141 -5.97 -9.12 -8.58
CA LEU A 141 -6.26 -8.87 -9.99
C LEU A 141 -7.76 -8.71 -10.27
N ARG A 142 -8.62 -9.51 -9.62
CA ARG A 142 -10.07 -9.35 -9.72
C ARG A 142 -10.54 -8.00 -9.18
N VAL A 143 -10.14 -7.65 -7.95
CA VAL A 143 -10.51 -6.36 -7.34
C VAL A 143 -10.02 -5.20 -8.19
N TYR A 144 -8.79 -5.24 -8.68
CA TYR A 144 -8.26 -4.21 -9.59
C TYR A 144 -9.12 -4.06 -10.85
N ARG A 145 -9.47 -5.17 -11.53
CA ARG A 145 -10.31 -5.13 -12.72
C ARG A 145 -11.72 -4.64 -12.43
N THR A 146 -12.32 -5.05 -11.32
CA THR A 146 -13.61 -4.51 -10.89
C THR A 146 -13.55 -2.98 -10.73
N LEU A 147 -12.52 -2.46 -10.07
CA LEU A 147 -12.37 -1.01 -9.88
C LEU A 147 -12.09 -0.29 -11.21
N HIS A 148 -11.20 -0.83 -12.04
CA HIS A 148 -10.77 -0.19 -13.28
C HIS A 148 -11.82 -0.28 -14.39
N GLN A 149 -12.37 -1.46 -14.63
CA GLN A 149 -13.25 -1.77 -15.77
C GLN A 149 -14.73 -1.57 -15.41
N ASP A 150 -15.19 -2.10 -14.28
CA ASP A 150 -16.62 -2.05 -13.93
C ASP A 150 -17.01 -0.68 -13.36
N TYR A 151 -16.16 -0.10 -12.50
CA TYR A 151 -16.39 1.21 -11.89
C TYR A 151 -15.70 2.38 -12.63
N GLY A 152 -14.85 2.10 -13.62
CA GLY A 152 -14.23 3.14 -14.45
C GLY A 152 -13.21 4.02 -13.73
N PHE A 153 -12.51 3.50 -12.71
CA PHE A 153 -11.40 4.24 -12.08
C PHE A 153 -10.15 4.19 -12.96
N ASP A 154 -9.66 5.37 -13.35
CA ASP A 154 -8.45 5.59 -14.14
C ASP A 154 -7.25 6.02 -13.27
N ASN A 155 -7.50 6.42 -12.04
CA ASN A 155 -6.50 6.82 -11.05
C ASN A 155 -6.02 5.67 -10.15
N VAL A 156 -6.14 4.43 -10.63
CA VAL A 156 -5.71 3.21 -9.93
C VAL A 156 -4.70 2.40 -10.74
N GLY A 157 -3.60 2.03 -10.08
CA GLY A 157 -2.57 1.15 -10.61
C GLY A 157 -2.46 -0.16 -9.83
N ILE A 158 -1.67 -1.11 -10.36
CA ILE A 158 -1.42 -2.42 -9.76
C ILE A 158 0.07 -2.78 -9.78
N VAL A 159 0.50 -3.59 -8.82
CA VAL A 159 1.85 -4.17 -8.80
C VAL A 159 1.86 -5.58 -9.39
N ILE A 160 2.93 -5.94 -10.12
CA ILE A 160 3.20 -7.33 -10.55
C ILE A 160 4.60 -7.77 -10.10
N GLN A 161 4.74 -9.04 -9.72
CA GLN A 161 5.95 -9.62 -9.14
C GLN A 161 6.66 -10.55 -10.14
N ALA A 162 7.78 -10.11 -10.72
CA ALA A 162 8.51 -10.80 -11.79
C ALA A 162 9.01 -12.23 -11.47
N TYR A 163 9.11 -12.61 -10.19
CA TYR A 163 9.52 -13.97 -9.80
C TYR A 163 8.44 -15.06 -9.99
N LEU A 164 7.19 -14.72 -10.33
CA LEU A 164 6.12 -15.71 -10.51
C LEU A 164 6.05 -16.15 -11.97
N TYR A 165 5.90 -17.46 -12.20
CA TYR A 165 5.73 -18.02 -13.54
C TYR A 165 4.50 -17.44 -14.28
N ARG A 166 3.44 -17.05 -13.55
CA ARG A 166 2.22 -16.46 -14.12
C ARG A 166 2.38 -15.01 -14.61
N SER A 167 3.41 -14.30 -14.17
CA SER A 167 3.48 -12.84 -14.35
C SER A 167 3.60 -12.39 -15.79
N GLU A 168 4.19 -13.19 -16.68
CA GLU A 168 4.22 -12.85 -18.11
C GLU A 168 2.79 -12.75 -18.70
N ALA A 169 1.94 -13.74 -18.40
CA ALA A 169 0.56 -13.76 -18.88
C ALA A 169 -0.26 -12.64 -18.25
N ASP A 170 -0.11 -12.40 -16.94
CA ASP A 170 -0.80 -11.31 -16.25
C ASP A 170 -0.41 -9.94 -16.82
N MET A 171 0.89 -9.71 -17.09
CA MET A 171 1.38 -8.47 -17.71
C MET A 171 0.83 -8.27 -19.13
N GLN A 172 0.73 -9.33 -19.93
CA GLN A 172 0.16 -9.24 -21.28
C GLN A 172 -1.32 -8.84 -21.23
N ALA A 173 -2.10 -9.42 -20.32
CA ALA A 173 -3.49 -9.04 -20.12
C ALA A 173 -3.62 -7.58 -19.66
N LEU A 174 -2.88 -7.18 -18.63
CA LEU A 174 -2.89 -5.80 -18.11
C LEU A 174 -2.46 -4.76 -19.15
N ALA A 175 -1.51 -5.11 -20.03
CA ALA A 175 -1.11 -4.24 -21.14
C ALA A 175 -2.25 -4.02 -22.16
N GLN A 176 -3.05 -5.06 -22.45
CA GLN A 176 -4.23 -4.94 -23.31
C GLN A 176 -5.34 -4.12 -22.64
N GLU A 177 -5.41 -4.17 -21.31
CA GLU A 177 -6.36 -3.40 -20.50
C GLU A 177 -5.95 -1.93 -20.32
N GLY A 178 -4.73 -1.53 -20.71
CA GLY A 178 -4.24 -0.16 -20.54
C GLY A 178 -3.83 0.19 -19.11
N SER A 179 -3.54 -0.83 -18.29
CA SER A 179 -3.26 -0.68 -16.87
C SER A 179 -1.96 0.04 -16.55
N PHE A 180 -1.97 0.87 -15.51
CA PHE A 180 -0.74 1.38 -14.89
C PHE A 180 -0.11 0.29 -14.00
N VAL A 181 1.05 -0.23 -14.40
CA VAL A 181 1.70 -1.34 -13.69
C VAL A 181 3.05 -0.94 -13.09
N ARG A 182 3.23 -1.21 -11.81
CA ARG A 182 4.53 -1.18 -11.13
C ARG A 182 5.10 -2.59 -11.07
N LEU A 183 6.23 -2.83 -11.75
CA LEU A 183 6.91 -4.13 -11.72
C LEU A 183 7.92 -4.20 -10.56
N CYS A 184 7.89 -5.28 -9.80
CA CYS A 184 8.89 -5.58 -8.77
C CYS A 184 9.41 -7.02 -8.90
N LYS A 185 10.45 -7.40 -8.16
CA LYS A 185 10.92 -8.80 -8.16
C LYS A 185 9.95 -9.75 -7.44
N GLY A 186 9.34 -9.29 -6.34
CA GLY A 186 8.66 -10.12 -5.36
C GLY A 186 9.37 -10.11 -4.01
N ALA A 187 8.61 -9.92 -2.93
CA ALA A 187 9.15 -9.80 -1.56
C ALA A 187 8.75 -10.98 -0.64
N TYR A 188 7.85 -11.84 -1.11
CA TYR A 188 7.30 -12.97 -0.36
C TYR A 188 8.10 -14.25 -0.63
N LYS A 189 7.78 -15.31 0.10
CA LYS A 189 8.42 -16.62 -0.01
C LYS A 189 7.51 -17.60 -0.71
#